data_AF-A0A8S3ELU1-F1
#
_entry.id   AF-A0A8S3ELU1-F1
#
_cell.length_a   1.000
_cell.length_b   1.000
_cell.length_c   1.000
_cell.angle_alpha   90.00
_cell.angle_beta   90.00
_cell.angle_gamma   90.00
#
_symmetry.space_group_name_H-M   'P 1'
#
loop_
_entity.id
_entity.type
_entity.pdbx_description
1 polymer ?
#
loop_
_entity_poly.entity_id
_entity_poly.type
_entity_poly.pdbx_seq_one_letter_code
_entity_poly.pdbx_strand_id
1 'polypeptide(L)'
;NVPLNAEGGTGMRLSLNPQNPQQLFNELRSNPAVLERIRRSDPQLVNAVEQNDMNAFMQYIVSRLAPQQIHRPTELDLLDPMIQRRIEEAINMGNVLDNMEHAYEHAPEFFGHVLMLYINCKINGHPVKAFVDSGAQMTIMSKICAERCGIMRLIDIRFNGIAKGVGTQKILGRIHLAQLEVEKQFFATSLAVLEDQSIDMLIGLDMLRRHRVID
;
A
#
# COMPACT_ATOMS: atom_id res chain seq x y z
N ASN A 1 18.49 -17.89 -23.59
CA ASN A 1 18.97 -17.46 -22.27
C ASN A 1 17.85 -16.80 -21.49
N VAL A 2 17.17 -17.59 -20.65
CA VAL A 2 16.26 -17.12 -19.60
C VAL A 2 16.80 -17.72 -18.29
N PRO A 3 16.97 -16.95 -17.20
CA PRO A 3 17.63 -17.47 -16.02
C PRO A 3 16.69 -18.36 -15.19
N LEU A 4 17.24 -19.47 -14.70
CA LEU A 4 16.64 -20.33 -13.68
C LEU A 4 16.88 -19.67 -12.31
N ASN A 5 15.89 -18.96 -11.79
CA ASN A 5 15.91 -18.58 -10.37
C ASN A 5 15.40 -19.76 -9.54
N ALA A 6 16.29 -20.28 -8.70
CA ALA A 6 15.97 -21.21 -7.65
C ALA A 6 15.70 -20.43 -6.36
N GLU A 7 14.45 -20.36 -5.91
CA GLU A 7 14.14 -20.12 -4.50
C GLU A 7 13.09 -21.13 -4.04
N GLY A 8 13.29 -21.61 -2.81
CA GLY A 8 12.75 -22.87 -2.31
C GLY A 8 11.31 -22.86 -1.84
N GLY A 9 10.78 -24.08 -1.66
CA GLY A 9 9.56 -24.35 -0.91
C GLY A 9 8.40 -24.87 -1.76
N THR A 10 8.26 -26.20 -1.79
CA THR A 10 7.05 -26.98 -2.14
C THR A 10 6.45 -26.78 -3.54
N GLY A 11 6.75 -27.74 -4.44
CA GLY A 11 6.06 -27.94 -5.71
C GLY A 11 6.59 -27.06 -6.84
N MET A 12 7.71 -27.47 -7.45
CA MET A 12 8.25 -26.81 -8.64
C MET A 12 7.22 -26.92 -9.77
N ARG A 13 6.41 -25.88 -9.96
CA ARG A 13 5.66 -25.64 -11.18
C ARG A 13 6.70 -25.48 -12.28
N LEU A 14 6.92 -26.52 -13.08
CA LEU A 14 7.46 -26.32 -14.41
C LEU A 14 6.56 -25.27 -15.06
N SER A 15 7.10 -24.08 -15.31
CA SER A 15 6.46 -23.10 -16.19
C SER A 15 6.56 -23.66 -17.61
N LEU A 16 5.77 -24.69 -17.87
CA LEU A 16 5.62 -25.30 -19.17
C LEU A 16 4.95 -24.25 -20.04
N ASN A 17 5.72 -23.61 -20.91
CA ASN A 17 5.13 -22.73 -21.92
C ASN A 17 4.38 -23.64 -22.91
N PRO A 18 3.04 -23.69 -22.90
CA PRO A 18 2.28 -24.71 -23.61
C PRO A 18 2.17 -24.43 -25.13
N GLN A 19 2.85 -23.38 -25.61
CA GLN A 19 2.72 -22.92 -26.99
C GLN A 19 3.37 -23.84 -28.03
N ASN A 20 4.20 -24.81 -27.63
CA ASN A 20 4.73 -25.82 -28.55
C ASN A 20 5.05 -27.16 -27.85
N PRO A 21 4.05 -28.05 -27.72
CA PRO A 21 4.23 -29.38 -27.11
C PRO A 21 5.35 -30.22 -27.75
N GLN A 22 5.58 -30.04 -29.06
CA GLN A 22 6.65 -30.71 -29.81
C GLN A 22 8.06 -30.28 -29.35
N GLN A 23 8.25 -29.01 -29.01
CA GLN A 23 9.54 -28.50 -28.52
C GLN A 23 9.81 -29.01 -27.11
N LEU A 24 8.80 -28.97 -26.25
CA LEU A 24 8.88 -29.50 -24.90
C LEU A 24 9.21 -31.00 -24.87
N PHE A 25 8.60 -31.79 -25.76
CA PHE A 25 8.90 -33.22 -25.90
C PHE A 25 10.37 -33.47 -26.24
N ASN A 26 10.90 -32.70 -27.20
CA ASN A 26 12.30 -32.81 -27.64
C ASN A 26 13.30 -32.33 -26.57
N GLU A 27 12.94 -31.33 -25.79
CA GLU A 27 13.75 -30.83 -24.67
C GLU A 27 13.82 -31.84 -23.52
N LEU A 28 12.68 -32.45 -23.16
CA LEU A 28 12.64 -33.49 -22.13
C LEU A 28 13.43 -34.73 -22.58
N ARG A 29 13.31 -35.11 -23.86
CA ARG A 29 14.07 -36.22 -24.44
C ARG A 29 15.59 -35.95 -24.46
N SER A 30 16.00 -34.70 -24.66
CA SER A 30 17.43 -34.34 -24.71
C SER A 30 18.07 -34.14 -23.34
N ASN A 31 17.30 -34.14 -22.25
CA ASN A 31 17.79 -33.93 -20.89
C ASN A 31 17.42 -35.08 -19.92
N PRO A 32 18.18 -36.19 -19.91
CA PRO A 32 17.88 -37.37 -19.08
C PRO A 32 17.96 -37.10 -17.58
N ALA A 33 18.73 -36.10 -17.15
CA ALA A 33 18.81 -35.69 -15.75
C ALA A 33 17.50 -35.05 -15.24
N VAL A 34 16.71 -34.45 -16.14
CA VAL A 34 15.39 -33.89 -15.84
C VAL A 34 14.33 -35.00 -15.82
N LEU A 35 14.40 -35.97 -16.73
CA LEU A 35 13.50 -37.14 -16.73
C LEU A 35 13.60 -37.96 -15.45
N GLU A 36 14.82 -38.23 -14.94
CA GLU A 36 15.01 -38.98 -13.68
C GLU A 36 14.44 -38.25 -12.45
N ARG A 37 14.42 -36.92 -12.49
CA ARG A 37 13.79 -36.12 -11.43
C ARG A 37 12.27 -36.18 -11.52
N ILE A 38 11.72 -36.11 -12.74
CA ILE A 38 10.28 -36.16 -13.00
C ILE A 38 9.73 -37.58 -12.80
N ARG A 39 10.53 -38.64 -12.97
CA ARG A 39 10.11 -40.04 -12.82
C ARG A 39 9.45 -40.33 -11.48
N ARG A 40 9.91 -39.65 -10.41
CA ARG A 40 9.35 -39.80 -9.05
C ARG A 40 8.01 -39.09 -8.86
N SER A 41 7.78 -38.01 -9.59
CA SER A 41 6.57 -37.20 -9.47
C SER A 41 5.50 -37.56 -10.51
N ASP A 42 5.92 -38.05 -11.67
CA ASP A 42 5.06 -38.23 -12.83
C ASP A 42 5.62 -39.32 -13.78
N PRO A 43 5.44 -40.60 -13.44
CA PRO A 43 5.97 -41.71 -14.22
C PRO A 43 5.29 -41.86 -15.59
N GLN A 44 4.04 -41.41 -15.74
CA GLN A 44 3.30 -41.50 -17.00
C GLN A 44 3.87 -40.56 -18.07
N LEU A 45 4.23 -39.33 -17.68
CA LEU A 45 4.90 -38.38 -18.56
C LEU A 45 6.26 -38.89 -19.02
N VAL A 46 7.06 -39.45 -18.10
CA VAL A 46 8.39 -39.98 -18.42
C VAL A 46 8.31 -41.17 -19.36
N ASN A 47 7.39 -42.11 -19.12
CA ASN A 47 7.20 -43.27 -19.98
C ASN A 47 6.82 -42.87 -21.41
N ALA A 48 5.97 -41.85 -21.58
CA ALA A 48 5.59 -41.34 -22.91
C ALA A 48 6.78 -40.73 -23.67
N VAL A 49 7.69 -40.05 -22.96
CA VAL A 49 8.91 -39.47 -23.56
C VAL A 49 9.95 -40.54 -23.87
N GLU A 50 10.16 -41.53 -22.99
CA GLU A 50 11.10 -42.63 -23.18
C GLU A 50 10.68 -43.59 -24.30
N GLN A 51 9.39 -43.84 -24.44
CA GLN A 51 8.83 -44.68 -25.52
C GLN A 51 8.72 -43.93 -26.85
N ASN A 52 9.15 -42.67 -26.89
CA ASN A 52 9.04 -41.77 -28.04
C ASN A 52 7.59 -41.69 -28.57
N ASP A 53 6.60 -41.80 -27.68
CA ASP A 53 5.17 -41.78 -27.99
C ASP A 53 4.60 -40.37 -27.81
N MET A 54 4.66 -39.60 -28.91
CA MET A 54 4.14 -38.25 -28.96
C MET A 54 2.62 -38.18 -28.74
N ASN A 55 1.88 -39.23 -29.11
CA ASN A 55 0.42 -39.24 -28.95
C ASN A 55 0.04 -39.41 -27.48
N ALA A 56 0.69 -40.33 -26.77
CA ALA A 56 0.51 -40.49 -25.32
C ALA A 56 0.94 -39.22 -24.56
N PHE A 57 2.04 -38.58 -24.98
CA PHE A 57 2.49 -37.32 -24.40
C PHE A 57 1.46 -36.19 -24.59
N MET A 58 0.92 -36.04 -25.80
CA MET A 58 -0.10 -35.03 -26.09
C MET A 58 -1.38 -35.28 -25.31
N GLN A 59 -1.85 -36.53 -25.20
CA GLN A 59 -3.03 -36.86 -24.39
C GLN A 59 -2.80 -36.54 -22.90
N TYR A 60 -1.61 -36.82 -22.38
CA TYR A 60 -1.25 -36.50 -21.01
C TYR A 60 -1.26 -34.99 -20.75
N ILE A 61 -0.60 -34.21 -21.61
CA ILE A 61 -0.57 -32.75 -21.50
C ILE A 61 -1.97 -32.14 -21.64
N VAL A 62 -2.79 -32.62 -22.58
CA VAL A 62 -4.17 -32.16 -22.77
C VAL A 62 -5.04 -32.49 -21.56
N SER A 63 -4.91 -33.66 -20.94
CA SER A 63 -5.67 -34.02 -19.73
C SER A 63 -5.28 -33.18 -18.50
N ARG A 64 -4.03 -32.72 -18.43
CA ARG A 64 -3.53 -31.80 -17.38
C ARG A 64 -3.92 -30.34 -17.61
N LEU A 65 -4.01 -29.93 -18.87
CA LEU A 65 -4.36 -28.56 -19.29
C LEU A 65 -5.85 -28.37 -19.56
N ALA A 66 -6.62 -29.47 -19.61
CA ALA A 66 -8.07 -29.38 -19.63
C ALA A 66 -8.49 -28.48 -18.48
N PRO A 67 -9.26 -27.40 -18.74
CA PRO A 67 -9.74 -26.54 -17.67
C PRO A 67 -10.47 -27.46 -16.70
N GLN A 68 -9.97 -27.51 -15.46
CA GLN A 68 -10.69 -28.08 -14.32
C GLN A 68 -12.13 -27.63 -14.49
N GLN A 69 -13.04 -28.57 -14.73
CA GLN A 69 -14.44 -28.25 -14.95
C GLN A 69 -14.84 -27.32 -13.81
N ILE A 70 -15.21 -26.08 -14.14
CA ILE A 70 -15.85 -25.19 -13.19
C ILE A 70 -17.07 -25.98 -12.76
N HIS A 71 -17.00 -26.63 -11.59
CA HIS A 71 -18.13 -27.32 -11.00
C HIS A 71 -19.21 -26.27 -10.91
N ARG A 72 -20.22 -26.35 -11.77
CA ARG A 72 -21.46 -25.62 -11.54
C ARG A 72 -22.02 -26.25 -10.27
N PRO A 73 -22.07 -25.52 -9.14
CA PRO A 73 -22.53 -26.09 -7.89
C PRO A 73 -23.93 -26.69 -8.13
N THR A 74 -24.12 -27.95 -7.77
CA THR A 74 -25.44 -28.59 -7.77
C THR A 74 -26.29 -28.01 -6.63
N GLU A 75 -27.62 -28.21 -6.64
CA GLU A 75 -28.49 -27.71 -5.56
C GLU A 75 -28.08 -28.21 -4.16
N LEU A 76 -27.46 -29.39 -4.08
CA LEU A 76 -26.93 -29.96 -2.84
C LEU A 76 -25.59 -29.31 -2.41
N ASP A 77 -24.75 -28.88 -3.36
CA ASP A 77 -23.48 -28.18 -3.11
C ASP A 77 -23.71 -26.77 -2.55
N LEU A 78 -24.83 -26.13 -2.90
CA LEU A 78 -25.22 -24.80 -2.39
C LEU A 78 -25.59 -24.81 -0.90
N LEU A 79 -25.83 -25.98 -0.32
CA LEU A 79 -26.07 -26.16 1.11
C LEU A 79 -24.77 -26.42 1.90
N ASP A 80 -23.63 -26.60 1.22
CA ASP A 80 -22.32 -26.75 1.87
C ASP A 80 -21.85 -25.39 2.42
N PRO A 81 -21.61 -25.28 3.74
CA PRO A 81 -21.13 -24.04 4.37
C PRO A 81 -19.83 -23.48 3.76
N MET A 82 -18.95 -24.32 3.22
CA MET A 82 -17.72 -23.87 2.58
C MET A 82 -18.00 -23.24 1.20
N ILE A 83 -18.94 -23.79 0.44
CA ILE A 83 -19.32 -23.27 -0.87
C ILE A 83 -20.11 -21.96 -0.71
N GLN A 84 -21.00 -21.89 0.28
CA GLN A 84 -21.74 -20.67 0.58
C GLN A 84 -20.81 -19.50 0.97
N ARG A 85 -19.76 -19.76 1.76
CA ARG A 85 -18.72 -18.76 2.04
C ARG A 85 -18.00 -18.28 0.79
N ARG A 86 -17.66 -19.19 -0.13
CA ARG A 86 -17.00 -18.81 -1.39
C ARG A 86 -17.91 -17.98 -2.30
N ILE A 87 -19.20 -18.28 -2.30
CA ILE A 87 -20.22 -17.50 -3.03
C ILE A 87 -20.36 -16.12 -2.39
N GLU A 88 -20.45 -16.05 -1.07
CA GLU A 88 -20.50 -14.79 -0.31
C GLU A 88 -19.28 -13.91 -0.57
N GLU A 89 -18.06 -14.49 -0.52
CA GLU A 89 -16.82 -13.80 -0.86
C GLU A 89 -16.83 -13.29 -2.31
N ALA A 90 -17.30 -14.09 -3.27
CA ALA A 90 -17.39 -13.69 -4.67
C ALA A 90 -18.39 -12.55 -4.90
N ILE A 91 -19.56 -12.59 -4.24
CA ILE A 91 -20.56 -11.51 -4.29
C ILE A 91 -19.99 -10.23 -3.65
N ASN A 92 -19.36 -10.35 -2.48
CA ASN A 92 -18.76 -9.21 -1.80
C ASN A 92 -17.66 -8.57 -2.68
N MET A 93 -16.81 -9.39 -3.29
CA MET A 93 -15.79 -8.89 -4.21
C MET A 93 -16.40 -8.23 -5.44
N GLY A 94 -17.48 -8.79 -6.00
CA GLY A 94 -18.24 -8.18 -7.10
C GLY A 94 -18.74 -6.78 -6.73
N ASN A 95 -19.40 -6.65 -5.58
CA ASN A 95 -19.89 -5.35 -5.09
C ASN A 95 -18.75 -4.33 -4.88
N VAL A 96 -17.59 -4.78 -4.38
CA VAL A 96 -16.41 -3.92 -4.21
C VAL A 96 -15.86 -3.46 -5.56
N LEU A 97 -15.81 -4.34 -6.56
CA LEU A 97 -15.34 -4.03 -7.91
C LEU A 97 -16.30 -3.07 -8.62
N ASP A 98 -17.61 -3.30 -8.54
CA ASP A 98 -18.62 -2.42 -9.14
C ASP A 98 -18.55 -1.02 -8.52
N ASN A 99 -18.40 -0.91 -7.20
CA ASN A 99 -18.19 0.37 -6.52
C ASN A 99 -16.88 1.04 -6.96
N MET A 100 -15.81 0.26 -7.13
CA MET A 100 -14.53 0.78 -7.60
C MET A 100 -14.63 1.29 -9.04
N GLU A 101 -15.29 0.56 -9.93
CA GLU A 101 -15.54 0.96 -11.31
C GLU A 101 -16.37 2.24 -11.38
N HIS A 102 -17.46 2.33 -10.61
CA HIS A 102 -18.22 3.56 -10.45
C HIS A 102 -17.37 4.73 -9.93
N ALA A 103 -16.48 4.49 -8.97
CA ALA A 103 -15.56 5.52 -8.49
C ALA A 103 -14.57 5.95 -9.59
N TYR A 104 -14.08 5.02 -10.43
CA TYR A 104 -13.20 5.34 -11.56
C TYR A 104 -13.92 6.16 -12.63
N GLU A 105 -15.17 5.84 -12.93
CA GLU A 105 -15.96 6.55 -13.94
C GLU A 105 -16.36 7.97 -13.48
N HIS A 106 -16.73 8.12 -12.22
CA HIS A 106 -17.33 9.36 -11.71
C HIS A 106 -16.38 10.25 -10.92
N ALA A 107 -15.33 9.70 -10.31
CA ALA A 107 -14.39 10.43 -9.45
C ALA A 107 -12.94 9.89 -9.58
N PRO A 108 -12.35 9.92 -10.79
CA PRO A 108 -11.00 9.41 -11.03
C PRO A 108 -9.93 10.08 -10.13
N GLU A 109 -10.19 11.27 -9.61
CA GLU A 109 -9.32 11.99 -8.67
C GLU A 109 -9.09 11.25 -7.34
N PHE A 110 -10.00 10.37 -6.90
CA PHE A 110 -9.81 9.56 -5.69
C PHE A 110 -8.61 8.62 -5.79
N PHE A 111 -8.19 8.28 -7.01
CA PHE A 111 -7.07 7.39 -7.28
C PHE A 111 -5.75 8.14 -7.52
N GLY A 112 -5.78 9.48 -7.49
CA GLY A 112 -4.60 10.34 -7.59
C GLY A 112 -3.90 10.53 -6.24
N HIS A 113 -2.57 10.68 -6.26
CA HIS A 113 -1.82 11.07 -5.07
C HIS A 113 -1.93 12.59 -4.83
N VAL A 114 -2.54 12.99 -3.72
CA VAL A 114 -2.64 14.41 -3.33
C VAL A 114 -1.34 14.86 -2.67
N LEU A 115 -0.77 15.96 -3.14
CA LEU A 115 0.38 16.60 -2.52
C LEU A 115 -0.05 17.35 -1.25
N MET A 116 0.69 17.13 -0.17
CA MET A 116 0.50 17.84 1.09
C MET A 116 0.87 19.32 0.97
N LEU A 117 0.09 20.19 1.61
CA LEU A 117 0.24 21.65 1.52
C LEU A 117 1.31 22.14 2.49
N TYR A 118 2.32 22.84 1.97
CA TYR A 118 3.38 23.46 2.77
C TYR A 118 3.61 24.89 2.33
N ILE A 119 3.94 25.75 3.28
CA ILE A 119 4.41 27.11 3.02
C ILE A 119 5.78 27.35 3.66
N ASN A 120 6.59 28.19 3.01
CA ASN A 120 7.82 28.70 3.60
C ASN A 120 7.50 29.91 4.46
N CYS A 121 8.02 29.91 5.67
CA CYS A 121 7.85 31.01 6.61
C CYS A 121 9.12 31.18 7.44
N LYS A 122 9.16 32.22 8.26
CA LYS A 122 10.22 32.39 9.25
C LYS A 122 9.65 32.71 10.61
N ILE A 123 10.34 32.27 11.64
CA ILE A 123 10.07 32.65 13.03
C ILE A 123 11.38 33.11 13.63
N ASN A 124 11.38 34.33 14.18
CA ASN A 124 12.60 34.95 14.72
C ASN A 124 13.76 34.95 13.69
N GLY A 125 13.45 35.15 12.41
CA GLY A 125 14.43 35.15 11.30
C GLY A 125 14.88 33.76 10.81
N HIS A 126 14.51 32.68 11.48
CA HIS A 126 14.88 31.32 11.08
C HIS A 126 13.85 30.72 10.12
N PRO A 127 14.27 30.08 9.02
CA PRO A 127 13.35 29.46 8.06
C PRO A 127 12.66 28.24 8.67
N VAL A 128 11.35 28.15 8.42
CA VAL A 128 10.46 27.08 8.86
C VAL A 128 9.57 26.66 7.69
N LYS A 129 9.45 25.36 7.48
CA LYS A 129 8.50 24.80 6.51
C LYS A 129 7.25 24.37 7.27
N ALA A 130 6.16 25.10 7.11
CA ALA A 130 4.93 24.87 7.84
C ALA A 130 3.96 24.02 7.00
N PHE A 131 3.47 22.93 7.57
CA PHE A 131 2.39 22.11 7.02
C PHE A 131 1.05 22.82 7.25
N VAL A 132 0.18 22.89 6.24
CA VAL A 132 -1.13 23.54 6.34
C VAL A 132 -2.21 22.48 6.48
N ASP A 133 -2.91 22.48 7.61
CA ASP A 133 -3.92 21.48 7.94
C ASP A 133 -5.16 22.13 8.55
N SER A 134 -6.21 22.26 7.75
CA SER A 134 -7.50 22.77 8.22
C SER A 134 -8.25 21.79 9.14
N GLY A 135 -7.84 20.52 9.18
CA GLY A 135 -8.38 19.50 10.09
C GLY A 135 -7.83 19.63 11.52
N ALA A 136 -6.72 20.34 11.72
CA ALA A 136 -6.16 20.59 13.04
C ALA A 136 -6.78 21.84 13.68
N GLN A 137 -7.31 21.70 14.90
CA GLN A 137 -7.90 22.84 15.62
C GLN A 137 -6.87 23.91 16.03
N MET A 138 -5.64 23.50 16.33
CA MET A 138 -4.59 24.38 16.86
C MET A 138 -3.36 24.39 15.98
N THR A 139 -2.70 25.53 15.92
CA THR A 139 -1.37 25.68 15.33
C THR A 139 -0.31 25.16 16.32
N ILE A 140 0.58 24.31 15.81
CA ILE A 140 1.53 23.54 16.62
C ILE A 140 2.96 23.74 16.08
N MET A 141 3.93 23.72 16.98
CA MET A 141 5.36 23.75 16.67
C MET A 141 6.08 22.61 17.40
N SER A 142 7.07 21.99 16.76
CA SER A 142 7.93 21.00 17.43
C SER A 142 8.94 21.67 18.36
N LYS A 143 9.33 20.97 19.43
CA LYS A 143 10.41 21.39 20.34
C LYS A 143 11.70 21.73 19.58
N ILE A 144 12.10 20.87 18.65
CA ILE A 144 13.33 21.05 17.84
C ILE A 144 13.25 22.35 17.02
N CYS A 145 12.08 22.65 16.45
CA CYS A 145 11.88 23.90 15.72
C CYS A 145 11.93 25.12 16.66
N ALA A 146 11.32 25.04 17.85
CA ALA A 146 11.36 26.12 18.84
C ALA A 146 12.79 26.40 19.36
N GLU A 147 13.61 25.35 19.55
CA GLU A 147 15.04 25.44 19.87
C GLU A 147 15.81 26.11 18.75
N ARG A 148 15.63 25.63 17.51
CA ARG A 148 16.30 26.18 16.32
C ARG A 148 15.95 27.64 16.06
N CYS A 149 14.69 28.04 16.31
CA CYS A 149 14.24 29.41 16.20
C CYS A 149 14.64 30.28 17.40
N GLY A 150 15.25 29.70 18.45
CA GLY A 150 15.70 30.42 19.63
C GLY A 150 14.56 31.02 20.45
N ILE A 151 13.37 30.40 20.48
CA ILE A 151 12.18 30.91 21.18
C ILE A 151 11.71 30.04 22.36
N MET A 152 12.52 29.06 22.77
CA MET A 152 12.23 28.19 23.93
C MET A 152 11.89 28.96 25.21
N ARG A 153 12.52 30.12 25.43
CA ARG A 153 12.26 30.99 26.60
C ARG A 153 10.83 31.55 26.66
N LEU A 154 10.08 31.49 25.56
CA LEU A 154 8.72 32.01 25.46
C LEU A 154 7.66 30.95 25.79
N ILE A 155 8.07 29.69 26.03
CA ILE A 155 7.16 28.59 26.32
C ILE A 155 6.63 28.73 27.74
N ASP A 156 5.33 28.96 27.87
CA ASP A 156 4.61 28.91 29.12
C ASP A 156 4.25 27.47 29.46
N ILE A 157 5.04 26.86 30.36
CA ILE A 157 4.87 25.47 30.79
C ILE A 157 3.59 25.23 31.60
N ARG A 158 2.87 26.26 32.05
CA ARG A 158 1.57 26.09 32.74
C ARG A 158 0.49 25.55 31.80
N PHE A 159 0.70 25.71 30.49
CA PHE A 159 -0.16 25.20 29.43
C PHE A 159 0.36 23.86 28.87
N ASN A 160 1.06 23.06 29.69
CA ASN A 160 1.41 21.70 29.34
C ASN A 160 0.18 20.79 29.35
N GLY A 161 0.29 19.62 28.73
CA GLY A 161 -0.79 18.66 28.69
C GLY A 161 -0.55 17.55 27.68
N ILE A 162 -1.63 16.87 27.30
CA ILE A 162 -1.60 15.81 26.30
C ILE A 162 -2.53 16.23 25.15
N ALA A 163 -1.97 16.38 23.96
CA ALA A 163 -2.74 16.54 22.73
C ALA A 163 -3.30 15.17 22.32
N LYS A 164 -4.63 15.09 22.18
CA LYS A 164 -5.32 13.90 21.67
C LYS A 164 -5.79 14.17 20.24
N GLY A 165 -5.35 13.35 19.30
CA GLY A 165 -5.70 13.40 17.87
C GLY A 165 -5.42 12.04 17.21
N VAL A 166 -4.75 12.03 16.06
CA VAL A 166 -4.16 10.80 15.48
C VAL A 166 -2.94 10.39 16.32
N GLY A 167 -3.21 9.84 17.51
CA GLY A 167 -2.21 9.53 18.53
C GLY A 167 -2.23 10.48 19.73
N THR A 168 -1.36 10.20 20.71
CA THR A 168 -1.17 11.01 21.91
C THR A 168 0.21 11.65 21.88
N GLN A 169 0.25 12.98 21.96
CA GLN A 169 1.51 13.72 22.00
C GLN A 169 1.57 14.61 23.25
N LYS A 170 2.77 14.73 23.83
CA LYS A 170 2.99 15.57 25.01
C LYS A 170 3.20 17.03 24.60
N ILE A 171 2.35 17.90 25.13
CA ILE A 171 2.48 19.35 25.01
C ILE A 171 3.41 19.84 26.10
N LEU A 172 4.54 20.44 25.71
CA LEU A 172 5.50 21.04 26.63
C LEU A 172 4.99 22.35 27.22
N GLY A 173 4.21 23.09 26.44
CA GLY A 173 3.62 24.35 26.84
C GLY A 173 3.08 25.12 25.65
N ARG A 174 2.82 26.41 25.86
CA ARG A 174 2.28 27.30 24.84
C ARG A 174 3.11 28.57 24.71
N ILE A 175 3.37 28.99 23.48
CA ILE A 175 3.86 30.33 23.17
C ILE A 175 2.63 31.19 22.83
N HIS A 176 2.35 32.17 23.68
CA HIS A 176 1.15 33.00 23.56
C HIS A 176 1.17 33.89 22.33
N LEU A 177 2.35 34.42 21.99
CA LEU A 177 2.55 35.28 20.84
C LEU A 177 3.95 35.10 20.25
N ALA A 178 4.00 34.71 18.98
CA ALA A 178 5.18 34.71 18.13
C ALA A 178 4.85 35.44 16.81
N GLN A 179 5.84 36.07 16.20
CA GLN A 179 5.70 36.65 14.86
C GLN A 179 6.09 35.60 13.83
N LEU A 180 5.11 35.18 13.04
CA LEU A 180 5.30 34.34 11.86
C LEU A 180 5.46 35.24 10.64
N GLU A 181 6.63 35.22 10.02
CA GLU A 181 6.89 35.93 8.77
C GLU A 181 6.55 35.02 7.59
N VAL A 182 5.62 35.44 6.74
CA VAL A 182 5.36 34.81 5.44
C VAL A 182 5.64 35.86 4.38
N GLU A 183 6.59 35.56 3.50
CA GLU A 183 7.15 36.51 2.53
C GLU A 183 7.69 37.80 3.20
N LYS A 184 6.88 38.86 3.25
CA LYS A 184 7.23 40.17 3.85
C LYS A 184 6.20 40.64 4.89
N GLN A 185 5.28 39.77 5.27
CA GLN A 185 4.20 40.07 6.21
C GLN A 185 4.38 39.30 7.50
N PHE A 186 4.00 39.93 8.62
CA PHE A 186 4.13 39.35 9.95
C PHE A 186 2.75 39.05 10.54
N PHE A 187 2.56 37.82 10.99
CA PHE A 187 1.33 37.31 11.55
C PHE A 187 1.51 36.97 13.03
N ALA A 188 0.65 37.55 13.87
CA ALA A 188 0.60 37.28 15.30
C ALA A 188 0.03 35.87 15.55
N THR A 189 0.92 34.94 15.91
CA THR A 189 0.62 33.51 15.98
C THR A 189 0.77 33.00 17.41
N SER A 190 -0.17 32.18 17.88
CA SER A 190 -0.04 31.42 19.12
C SER A 190 0.29 29.97 18.78
N LEU A 191 1.23 29.36 19.50
CA LEU A 191 1.79 28.05 19.17
C LEU A 191 1.70 27.12 20.38
N ALA A 192 1.08 25.96 20.21
CA ALA A 192 1.29 24.84 21.14
C ALA A 192 2.62 24.16 20.79
N VAL A 193 3.47 23.87 21.78
CA VAL A 193 4.77 23.23 21.54
C VAL A 193 4.71 21.76 21.94
N LEU A 194 4.94 20.87 20.98
CA LEU A 194 4.97 19.41 21.20
C LEU A 194 6.40 18.88 21.34
N GLU A 195 6.56 17.87 22.19
CA GLU A 195 7.86 17.23 22.43
C GLU A 195 8.34 16.41 21.22
N ASP A 196 7.50 15.48 20.75
CA ASP A 196 7.85 14.52 19.70
C ASP A 196 6.98 14.73 18.46
N GLN A 197 7.42 15.59 17.56
CA GLN A 197 6.74 15.87 16.29
C GLN A 197 7.74 15.87 15.13
N SER A 198 7.41 15.15 14.04
CA SER A 198 8.26 15.01 12.85
C SER A 198 8.28 16.25 11.97
N ILE A 199 7.19 17.02 11.93
CA ILE A 199 7.09 18.28 11.21
C ILE A 199 7.48 19.46 12.10
N ASP A 200 8.16 20.45 11.53
CA ASP A 200 8.61 21.63 12.28
C ASP A 200 7.43 22.45 12.83
N MET A 201 6.43 22.69 11.99
CA MET A 201 5.26 23.50 12.32
C MET A 201 4.05 23.04 11.53
N LEU A 202 2.89 23.09 12.17
CA LEU A 202 1.58 22.87 11.58
C LEU A 202 0.75 24.14 11.78
N ILE A 203 0.18 24.67 10.69
CA ILE A 203 -0.79 25.77 10.70
C ILE A 203 -2.18 25.17 10.73
N GLY A 204 -2.85 25.36 11.86
CA GLY A 204 -4.20 24.87 12.11
C GLY A 204 -5.28 25.88 11.73
N LEU A 205 -6.52 25.44 11.90
CA LEU A 205 -7.72 26.21 11.63
C LEU A 205 -7.80 27.52 12.44
N ASP A 206 -7.24 27.55 13.65
CA ASP A 206 -7.17 28.74 14.49
C ASP A 206 -6.48 29.92 13.80
N MET A 207 -5.36 29.68 13.11
CA MET A 207 -4.66 30.69 12.33
C MET A 207 -5.32 30.97 11.00
N LEU A 208 -5.79 29.93 10.30
CA LEU A 208 -6.43 30.08 8.99
C LEU A 208 -7.70 30.94 9.08
N ARG A 209 -8.56 30.72 10.09
CA ARG A 209 -9.75 31.56 10.30
C ARG A 209 -9.41 32.94 10.84
N ARG A 210 -8.45 33.05 11.79
CA ARG A 210 -8.04 34.35 12.35
C ARG A 210 -7.58 35.32 11.27
N HIS A 211 -6.89 34.82 10.25
CA HIS A 211 -6.38 35.62 9.14
C HIS A 211 -7.25 35.55 7.87
N ARG A 212 -8.50 35.06 7.98
CA ARG A 212 -9.49 34.96 6.88
C ARG A 212 -8.94 34.29 5.62
N VAL A 213 -8.12 33.26 5.80
CA VAL A 213 -7.73 32.35 4.71
C VAL A 213 -8.91 31.43 4.35
N ILE A 214 -9.71 31.07 5.35
CA ILE A 214 -10.89 30.21 5.24
C ILE A 214 -11.97 30.82 6.16
N ASP A 215 -13.21 30.91 5.69
CA ASP A 215 -14.38 31.38 6.44
C ASP A 215 -15.22 30.22 6.99
#